data_AF-A0A965CVD8-F1
#
_entry.id   AF-A0A965CVD8-F1
#
_cell.length_a   1.000
_cell.length_b   1.000
_cell.length_c   1.000
_cell.angle_alpha   90.00
_cell.angle_beta   90.00
_cell.angle_gamma   90.00
#
_symmetry.space_group_name_H-M   'P 1'
#
loop_
_entity.id
_entity.type
_entity.pdbx_description
1 polymer ?
#
loop_
_entity_poly.entity_id
_entity_poly.type
_entity_poly.pdbx_seq_one_letter_code
_entity_poly.pdbx_strand_id
1 'polypeptide(L)'
;QEKLGPVPEHQIPSLEWLTYSTNAYLNYIEPVLSPDVCILWFCEPDNSYHFRGLGSPENLQALSRADQEFGRILDWQHSQNEESPLQIITFSDHGQLTVCGETINLQGCLQEAGFTVGEPPGKDVDAAVAVDSAGGIYVRDSNPVLIGRIVEWLQQQPWCGPVLTRNGEKSLKLEMAGLDHPRAPDIALVLKSNDLENEYGIRGGCMNNSSFYPVGGGLHGGLNALELQSWMAARGDCFQSECESKLSSGIVDILPTILHLLDVPVPEHVQGRVLHEIISESSECSIPEMKRVTHEAQGAGDYQAKLEVTELGEHFYLEQGWVEEGLQ
;
A
#
# COMPACT_ATOMS: atom_id res chain seq x y z
N GLN A 1 -2.69 10.01 -29.35
CA GLN A 1 -4.10 10.22 -29.77
C GLN A 1 -4.33 9.92 -31.24
N GLU A 2 -3.50 10.41 -32.19
CA GLU A 2 -3.72 10.12 -33.62
C GLU A 2 -3.75 8.61 -33.96
N LYS A 3 -2.92 7.78 -33.32
CA LYS A 3 -2.92 6.31 -33.51
C LYS A 3 -3.87 5.52 -32.62
N LEU A 4 -4.21 6.06 -31.45
CA LEU A 4 -4.93 5.33 -30.37
C LEU A 4 -6.37 5.80 -30.19
N GLY A 5 -6.76 6.90 -30.82
CA GLY A 5 -8.00 7.60 -30.51
C GLY A 5 -7.92 8.44 -29.23
N PRO A 6 -9.05 9.08 -28.86
CA PRO A 6 -9.17 9.84 -27.62
C PRO A 6 -9.11 8.91 -26.41
N VAL A 7 -8.67 9.44 -25.27
CA VAL A 7 -8.76 8.74 -23.99
C VAL A 7 -10.26 8.59 -23.64
N PRO A 8 -10.74 7.39 -23.28
CA PRO A 8 -12.13 7.20 -22.89
C PRO A 8 -12.51 8.04 -21.68
N GLU A 9 -13.80 8.39 -21.56
CA GLU A 9 -14.31 9.06 -20.37
C GLU A 9 -14.19 8.15 -19.15
N HIS A 10 -13.93 8.74 -17.98
CA HIS A 10 -13.81 7.99 -16.73
C HIS A 10 -15.15 7.36 -16.35
N GLN A 11 -15.11 6.08 -16.01
CA GLN A 11 -16.25 5.31 -15.49
C GLN A 11 -15.77 4.41 -14.36
N ILE A 12 -16.71 3.94 -13.53
CA ILE A 12 -16.44 3.03 -12.42
C ILE A 12 -17.37 1.82 -12.55
N PRO A 13 -16.84 0.62 -12.87
CA PRO A 13 -15.42 0.32 -13.09
C PRO A 13 -14.82 0.95 -14.36
N SER A 14 -13.52 1.23 -14.34
CA SER A 14 -12.73 1.88 -15.39
C SER A 14 -12.26 0.91 -16.48
N LEU A 15 -13.17 0.05 -16.97
CA LEU A 15 -12.85 -1.03 -17.91
C LEU A 15 -12.21 -0.54 -19.22
N GLU A 16 -12.72 0.56 -19.76
CA GLU A 16 -12.23 1.13 -21.03
C GLU A 16 -10.85 1.77 -20.88
N TRP A 17 -10.47 2.21 -19.68
CA TRP A 17 -9.11 2.68 -19.41
C TRP A 17 -8.10 1.55 -19.45
N LEU A 18 -8.45 0.36 -18.92
CA LEU A 18 -7.61 -0.83 -19.05
C LEU A 18 -7.38 -1.18 -20.52
N THR A 19 -8.47 -1.27 -21.30
CA THR A 19 -8.40 -1.53 -22.74
C THR A 19 -7.54 -0.49 -23.46
N TYR A 20 -7.68 0.79 -23.11
CA TYR A 20 -6.92 1.88 -23.73
C TYR A 20 -5.43 1.78 -23.43
N SER A 21 -5.05 1.55 -22.17
CA SER A 21 -3.66 1.37 -21.75
C SER A 21 -3.01 0.17 -22.44
N THR A 22 -3.72 -0.96 -22.52
CA THR A 22 -3.24 -2.16 -23.23
C THR A 22 -3.10 -1.90 -24.73
N ASN A 23 -4.05 -1.18 -25.35
CA ASN A 23 -3.94 -0.79 -26.75
C ASN A 23 -2.76 0.16 -26.99
N ALA A 24 -2.48 1.06 -26.06
CA ALA A 24 -1.31 1.94 -26.13
C ALA A 24 -0.02 1.13 -26.10
N TYR A 25 0.06 0.15 -25.20
CA TYR A 25 1.18 -0.77 -25.11
C TYR A 25 1.37 -1.56 -26.42
N LEU A 26 0.34 -2.31 -26.83
CA LEU A 26 0.40 -3.25 -27.96
C LEU A 26 0.54 -2.59 -29.33
N ASN A 27 -0.03 -1.40 -29.54
CA ASN A 27 -0.07 -0.78 -30.87
C ASN A 27 0.99 0.32 -31.05
N TYR A 28 1.64 0.76 -29.97
CA TYR A 28 2.57 1.90 -30.06
C TYR A 28 3.81 1.75 -29.19
N ILE A 29 3.67 1.52 -27.88
CA ILE A 29 4.84 1.51 -26.99
C ILE A 29 5.79 0.39 -27.40
N GLU A 30 5.29 -0.84 -27.44
CA GLU A 30 6.14 -1.99 -27.72
C GLU A 30 6.64 -2.02 -29.18
N PRO A 31 5.78 -1.86 -30.22
CA PRO A 31 6.24 -2.02 -31.60
C PRO A 31 6.96 -0.79 -32.18
N VAL A 32 6.82 0.40 -31.57
CA VAL A 32 7.35 1.66 -32.13
C VAL A 32 8.40 2.28 -31.23
N LEU A 33 8.15 2.36 -29.92
CA LEU A 33 9.13 2.91 -28.99
C LEU A 33 10.15 1.85 -28.56
N SER A 34 9.72 0.59 -28.42
CA SER A 34 10.54 -0.57 -28.06
C SER A 34 11.50 -0.24 -26.90
N PRO A 35 10.98 0.15 -25.73
CA PRO A 35 11.81 0.52 -24.60
C PRO A 35 12.46 -0.72 -23.96
N ASP A 36 13.66 -0.57 -23.38
CA ASP A 36 14.28 -1.65 -22.58
C ASP A 36 13.47 -1.99 -21.32
N VAL A 37 12.72 -1.02 -20.79
CA VAL A 37 11.83 -1.17 -19.63
C VAL A 37 10.54 -0.40 -19.84
N CYS A 38 9.39 -1.05 -19.63
CA CYS A 38 8.08 -0.42 -19.65
C CYS A 38 7.34 -0.65 -18.31
N ILE A 39 6.77 0.41 -17.75
CA ILE A 39 5.83 0.33 -16.64
C ILE A 39 4.41 0.53 -17.19
N LEU A 40 3.62 -0.54 -17.21
CA LEU A 40 2.21 -0.48 -17.54
C LEU A 40 1.40 -0.52 -16.25
N TRP A 41 0.60 0.52 -16.00
CA TRP A 41 -0.22 0.63 -14.80
C TRP A 41 -1.71 0.51 -15.14
N PHE A 42 -2.42 -0.27 -14.33
CA PHE A 42 -3.86 -0.43 -14.38
C PHE A 42 -4.49 0.19 -13.13
N CYS A 43 -5.49 1.04 -13.34
CA CYS A 43 -6.27 1.70 -12.28
C CYS A 43 -7.29 0.77 -11.60
N GLU A 44 -7.47 -0.44 -12.12
CA GLU A 44 -8.33 -1.45 -11.54
C GLU A 44 -7.47 -2.59 -11.02
N PRO A 45 -7.85 -3.24 -9.92
CA PRO A 45 -9.18 -3.17 -9.28
C PRO A 45 -9.42 -2.00 -8.30
N ASP A 46 -8.46 -1.08 -8.10
CA ASP A 46 -8.55 -0.03 -7.08
C ASP A 46 -9.82 0.83 -7.16
N ASN A 47 -10.12 1.38 -8.35
CA ASN A 47 -11.32 2.20 -8.56
C ASN A 47 -12.60 1.42 -8.22
N SER A 48 -12.75 0.18 -8.71
CA SER A 48 -13.94 -0.60 -8.40
C SER A 48 -13.99 -1.03 -6.94
N TYR A 49 -12.87 -1.32 -6.28
CA TYR A 49 -12.86 -1.60 -4.85
C TYR A 49 -13.40 -0.41 -4.05
N HIS A 50 -12.88 0.79 -4.28
CA HIS A 50 -13.28 2.00 -3.57
C HIS A 50 -14.79 2.28 -3.63
N PHE A 51 -15.40 2.10 -4.81
CA PHE A 51 -16.76 2.60 -5.06
C PHE A 51 -17.84 1.54 -5.23
N ARG A 52 -17.46 0.29 -5.52
CA ARG A 52 -18.39 -0.83 -5.69
C ARG A 52 -18.26 -1.87 -4.58
N GLY A 53 -17.16 -1.83 -3.84
CA GLY A 53 -16.90 -2.76 -2.74
C GLY A 53 -16.20 -4.04 -3.19
N LEU A 54 -15.38 -4.58 -2.30
CA LEU A 54 -14.58 -5.77 -2.52
C LEU A 54 -15.48 -6.99 -2.71
N GLY A 55 -15.32 -7.71 -3.83
CA GLY A 55 -16.11 -8.90 -4.14
C GLY A 55 -17.48 -8.63 -4.77
N SER A 56 -17.85 -7.36 -4.98
CA SER A 56 -19.05 -7.02 -5.74
C SER A 56 -19.00 -7.53 -7.19
N PRO A 57 -20.15 -7.78 -7.85
CA PRO A 57 -20.18 -8.19 -9.25
C PRO A 57 -19.40 -7.25 -10.18
N GLU A 58 -19.49 -5.94 -9.95
CA GLU A 58 -18.78 -4.91 -10.70
C GLU A 58 -17.26 -4.98 -10.45
N ASN A 59 -16.83 -5.20 -9.21
CA ASN A 59 -15.41 -5.39 -8.90
C ASN A 59 -14.85 -6.66 -9.53
N LEU A 60 -15.58 -7.78 -9.48
CA LEU A 60 -15.18 -9.03 -10.14
C LEU A 60 -15.14 -8.87 -11.67
N GLN A 61 -16.01 -8.04 -12.24
CA GLN A 61 -15.94 -7.68 -13.66
C GLN A 61 -14.65 -6.91 -13.98
N ALA A 62 -14.24 -5.97 -13.12
CA ALA A 62 -13.01 -5.21 -13.27
C ALA A 62 -11.77 -6.11 -13.21
N LEU A 63 -11.71 -7.01 -12.23
CA LEU A 63 -10.66 -8.03 -12.13
C LEU A 63 -10.60 -8.92 -13.37
N SER A 64 -11.75 -9.41 -13.83
CA SER A 64 -11.82 -10.24 -15.04
C SER A 64 -11.35 -9.47 -16.29
N ARG A 65 -11.63 -8.16 -16.38
CA ARG A 65 -11.12 -7.34 -17.47
C ARG A 65 -9.60 -7.15 -17.37
N ALA A 66 -9.06 -6.85 -16.20
CA ALA A 66 -7.62 -6.72 -16.01
C ALA A 66 -6.87 -8.01 -16.42
N ASP A 67 -7.39 -9.17 -16.01
CA ASP A 67 -6.89 -10.48 -16.43
C ASP A 67 -6.95 -10.69 -17.96
N GLN A 68 -8.08 -10.36 -18.59
CA GLN A 68 -8.22 -10.42 -20.06
C GLN A 68 -7.22 -9.52 -20.79
N GLU A 69 -7.05 -8.28 -20.31
CA GLU A 69 -6.11 -7.32 -20.89
C GLU A 69 -4.65 -7.77 -20.72
N PHE A 70 -4.31 -8.35 -19.57
CA PHE A 70 -3.01 -8.98 -19.36
C PHE A 70 -2.81 -10.20 -20.28
N GLY A 71 -3.84 -11.03 -20.45
CA GLY A 71 -3.83 -12.15 -21.39
C GLY A 71 -3.53 -11.72 -22.83
N ARG A 72 -4.10 -10.58 -23.28
CA ARG A 72 -3.79 -10.01 -24.61
C ARG A 72 -2.31 -9.67 -24.78
N ILE A 73 -1.64 -9.23 -23.71
CA ILE A 73 -0.20 -8.93 -23.72
C ILE A 73 0.60 -10.22 -23.89
N LEU A 74 0.25 -11.27 -23.14
CA LEU A 74 0.88 -12.58 -23.24
C LEU A 74 0.68 -13.22 -24.63
N ASP A 75 -0.55 -13.17 -25.16
CA ASP A 75 -0.88 -13.67 -26.49
C ASP A 75 -0.08 -12.94 -27.58
N TRP A 76 0.02 -11.62 -27.47
CA TRP A 76 0.83 -10.82 -28.38
C TRP A 76 2.30 -11.24 -28.34
N GLN A 77 2.88 -11.42 -27.14
CA GLN A 77 4.26 -11.85 -26.99
C GLN A 77 4.48 -13.24 -27.61
N HIS A 78 3.58 -14.21 -27.37
CA HIS A 78 3.69 -15.54 -27.98
C HIS A 78 3.60 -15.52 -29.51
N SER A 79 2.96 -14.51 -30.08
CA SER A 79 2.90 -14.34 -31.54
C SER A 79 4.19 -13.76 -32.14
N GLN A 80 5.03 -13.10 -31.34
CA GLN A 80 6.35 -12.64 -31.75
C GLN A 80 7.33 -13.80 -31.59
N ASN A 81 7.83 -14.37 -32.69
CA ASN A 81 8.84 -15.44 -32.68
C ASN A 81 10.22 -14.87 -32.27
N GLU A 82 10.35 -14.40 -31.04
CA GLU A 82 11.55 -13.72 -30.57
C GLU A 82 12.56 -14.69 -29.95
N GLU A 83 13.84 -14.45 -30.21
CA GLU A 83 14.97 -15.20 -29.65
C GLU A 83 15.21 -14.89 -28.16
N SER A 84 14.65 -13.78 -27.64
CA SER A 84 14.76 -13.33 -26.25
C SER A 84 13.37 -13.04 -25.68
N PRO A 85 12.87 -13.81 -24.71
CA PRO A 85 11.54 -13.57 -24.15
C PRO A 85 11.53 -12.33 -23.24
N LEU A 86 10.47 -11.51 -23.35
CA LEU A 86 10.16 -10.43 -22.42
C LEU A 86 10.10 -10.95 -20.96
N GLN A 87 10.79 -10.23 -20.06
CA GLN A 87 10.69 -10.41 -18.62
C GLN A 87 9.52 -9.58 -18.09
N ILE A 88 8.56 -10.23 -17.45
CA ILE A 88 7.34 -9.61 -16.94
C ILE A 88 7.31 -9.76 -15.43
N ILE A 89 7.16 -8.66 -14.71
CA ILE A 89 6.84 -8.65 -13.28
C ILE A 89 5.50 -7.94 -13.11
N THR A 90 4.52 -8.65 -12.56
CA THR A 90 3.24 -8.09 -12.14
C THR A 90 3.24 -7.94 -10.63
N PHE A 91 2.74 -6.82 -10.11
CA PHE A 91 2.59 -6.61 -8.68
C PHE A 91 1.50 -5.57 -8.40
N SER A 92 1.00 -5.56 -7.16
CA SER A 92 0.11 -4.52 -6.64
C SER A 92 0.86 -3.66 -5.63
N ASP A 93 0.53 -2.38 -5.59
CA ASP A 93 1.04 -1.43 -4.61
C ASP A 93 0.45 -1.65 -3.21
N HIS A 94 -0.81 -2.10 -3.13
CA HIS A 94 -1.46 -2.44 -1.87
C HIS A 94 -2.61 -3.46 -2.05
N GLY A 95 -3.13 -3.97 -0.94
CA GLY A 95 -4.46 -4.58 -0.82
C GLY A 95 -5.53 -3.54 -0.42
N GLN A 96 -6.70 -3.98 0.00
CA GLN A 96 -7.76 -3.10 0.53
C GLN A 96 -8.60 -3.80 1.61
N LEU A 97 -9.26 -3.00 2.46
CA LEU A 97 -10.27 -3.43 3.44
C LEU A 97 -11.62 -2.81 3.12
N THR A 98 -12.70 -3.44 3.58
CA THR A 98 -14.05 -2.88 3.46
C THR A 98 -14.28 -1.74 4.45
N VAL A 99 -14.86 -0.63 4.01
CA VAL A 99 -15.28 0.47 4.89
C VAL A 99 -16.53 0.05 5.67
N CYS A 100 -16.40 -0.12 6.99
CA CYS A 100 -17.47 -0.67 7.83
C CYS A 100 -18.50 0.34 8.34
N GLY A 101 -18.23 1.64 8.26
CA GLY A 101 -19.09 2.65 8.85
C GLY A 101 -18.82 4.05 8.32
N GLU A 102 -19.62 5.00 8.77
CA GLU A 102 -19.52 6.41 8.38
C GLU A 102 -18.16 7.02 8.73
N THR A 103 -17.80 8.10 8.03
CA THR A 103 -16.59 8.86 8.30
C THR A 103 -16.55 9.38 9.74
N ILE A 104 -15.40 9.28 10.39
CA ILE A 104 -15.18 9.75 11.76
C ILE A 104 -15.26 11.28 11.84
N ASN A 105 -14.93 12.01 10.77
CA ASN A 105 -14.72 13.46 10.81
C ASN A 105 -13.72 13.87 11.91
N LEU A 106 -12.49 13.34 11.81
CA LEU A 106 -11.40 13.55 12.76
C LEU A 106 -11.12 15.03 13.05
N GLN A 107 -11.22 15.89 12.02
CA GLN A 107 -11.08 17.33 12.19
C GLN A 107 -12.15 17.87 13.16
N GLY A 108 -13.41 17.51 12.96
CA GLY A 108 -14.50 17.89 13.86
C GLY A 108 -14.29 17.36 15.28
N CYS A 109 -13.89 16.10 15.43
CA CYS A 109 -13.63 15.51 16.75
C CYS A 109 -12.49 16.23 17.50
N LEU A 110 -11.41 16.60 16.81
CA LEU A 110 -10.32 17.38 17.41
C LEU A 110 -10.77 18.79 17.83
N GLN A 111 -11.61 19.44 17.01
CA GLN A 111 -12.17 20.75 17.35
C GLN A 111 -13.09 20.69 18.57
N GLU A 112 -13.94 19.66 18.67
CA GLU A 112 -14.78 19.41 19.85
C GLU A 112 -13.96 19.13 21.12
N ALA A 113 -12.80 18.50 20.97
CA ALA A 113 -11.83 18.29 22.04
C ALA A 113 -11.04 19.57 22.44
N GLY A 114 -11.26 20.69 21.74
CA GLY A 114 -10.67 21.99 22.05
C GLY A 114 -9.34 22.28 21.35
N PHE A 115 -8.97 21.52 20.31
CA PHE A 115 -7.82 21.83 19.46
C PHE A 115 -8.23 22.75 18.30
N THR A 116 -7.37 23.69 17.94
CA THR A 116 -7.62 24.51 16.75
C THR A 116 -7.05 23.82 15.51
N VAL A 117 -7.92 23.31 14.63
CA VAL A 117 -7.51 22.56 13.43
C VAL A 117 -7.70 23.39 12.16
N GLY A 118 -6.70 23.39 11.29
CA GLY A 118 -6.71 24.11 10.01
C GLY A 118 -5.44 23.82 9.20
N GLU A 119 -5.40 24.27 7.95
CA GLU A 119 -4.27 24.07 7.04
C GLU A 119 -3.75 25.42 6.51
N PRO A 120 -2.45 25.74 6.66
CA PRO A 120 -1.42 24.97 7.38
C PRO A 120 -1.51 25.15 8.92
N PRO A 121 -0.86 24.27 9.71
CA PRO A 121 -0.68 24.52 11.14
C PRO A 121 0.24 25.74 11.36
N GLY A 122 0.07 26.50 12.46
CA GLY A 122 0.78 27.77 12.63
C GLY A 122 0.29 28.61 13.80
N LYS A 123 0.60 29.92 13.82
CA LYS A 123 0.50 30.82 14.99
C LYS A 123 -0.73 30.63 15.90
N ASP A 124 -1.91 30.32 15.35
CA ASP A 124 -3.14 30.05 16.11
C ASP A 124 -3.84 28.73 15.71
N VAL A 125 -3.16 27.87 14.95
CA VAL A 125 -3.67 26.58 14.47
C VAL A 125 -2.78 25.49 15.06
N ASP A 126 -3.33 24.69 15.97
CA ASP A 126 -2.63 23.63 16.68
C ASP A 126 -2.19 22.50 15.75
N ALA A 127 -3.05 22.10 14.79
CA ALA A 127 -2.76 20.98 13.90
C ALA A 127 -3.45 21.07 12.53
N ALA A 128 -2.86 20.40 11.54
CA ALA A 128 -3.51 20.07 10.26
C ALA A 128 -3.70 18.55 10.17
N VAL A 129 -4.85 18.13 9.66
CA VAL A 129 -5.22 16.72 9.50
C VAL A 129 -5.11 16.37 8.02
N ALA A 130 -4.30 15.37 7.70
CA ALA A 130 -4.10 14.86 6.34
C ALA A 130 -4.08 13.31 6.36
N VAL A 131 -5.06 12.71 7.06
CA VAL A 131 -5.12 11.26 7.30
C VAL A 131 -5.56 10.48 6.04
N ASP A 132 -6.34 11.11 5.16
CA ASP A 132 -6.79 10.54 3.89
C ASP A 132 -5.74 10.60 2.75
N SER A 133 -4.58 11.22 3.00
CA SER A 133 -3.59 11.54 1.97
C SER A 133 -2.15 11.28 2.43
N ALA A 134 -1.73 11.89 3.54
CA ALA A 134 -0.38 11.75 4.10
C ALA A 134 -0.32 10.86 5.37
N GLY A 135 -1.44 10.23 5.73
CA GLY A 135 -1.52 9.25 6.82
C GLY A 135 -1.35 9.81 8.24
N GLY A 136 -1.58 11.12 8.46
CA GLY A 136 -1.41 11.65 9.82
C GLY A 136 -1.79 13.10 10.08
N ILE A 137 -1.27 13.60 11.20
CA ILE A 137 -1.52 14.92 11.79
C ILE A 137 -0.19 15.67 11.89
N TYR A 138 -0.15 16.88 11.32
CA TYR A 138 0.97 17.81 11.42
C TYR A 138 0.67 18.81 12.53
N VAL A 139 1.58 18.92 13.50
CA VAL A 139 1.39 19.71 14.70
C VAL A 139 2.22 20.98 14.61
N ARG A 140 1.65 22.10 15.07
CA ARG A 140 2.31 23.40 15.10
C ARG A 140 3.71 23.30 15.71
N ASP A 141 4.70 23.74 14.92
CA ASP A 141 6.11 23.78 15.29
C ASP A 141 6.68 22.43 15.78
N SER A 142 6.04 21.31 15.42
CA SER A 142 6.32 19.97 15.96
C SER A 142 6.40 19.97 17.49
N ASN A 143 5.54 20.74 18.15
CA ASN A 143 5.63 20.97 19.59
C ASN A 143 5.35 19.66 20.36
N PRO A 144 6.32 19.13 21.14
CA PRO A 144 6.19 17.81 21.78
C PRO A 144 5.09 17.76 22.84
N VAL A 145 4.80 18.87 23.53
CA VAL A 145 3.73 18.94 24.52
C VAL A 145 2.36 18.85 23.83
N LEU A 146 2.21 19.51 22.69
CA LEU A 146 0.97 19.48 21.91
C LEU A 146 0.78 18.11 21.26
N ILE A 147 1.86 17.51 20.73
CA ILE A 147 1.86 16.13 20.23
C ILE A 147 1.37 15.17 21.32
N GLY A 148 1.97 15.21 22.52
CA GLY A 148 1.57 14.34 23.63
C GLY A 148 0.10 14.48 24.00
N ARG A 149 -0.44 15.71 24.03
CA ARG A 149 -1.87 15.96 24.30
C ARG A 149 -2.79 15.37 23.23
N ILE A 150 -2.42 15.50 21.96
CA ILE A 150 -3.21 14.94 20.85
C ILE A 150 -3.15 13.41 20.89
N VAL A 151 -1.96 12.82 21.09
CA VAL A 151 -1.78 11.36 21.21
C VAL A 151 -2.61 10.79 22.37
N GLU A 152 -2.54 11.40 23.56
CA GLU A 152 -3.34 10.97 24.71
C GLU A 152 -4.85 11.04 24.45
N TRP A 153 -5.31 12.07 23.73
CA TRP A 153 -6.72 12.19 23.37
C TRP A 153 -7.13 11.14 22.32
N LEU A 154 -6.31 10.93 21.29
CA LEU A 154 -6.55 9.92 20.24
C LEU A 154 -6.70 8.53 20.85
N GLN A 155 -5.81 8.14 21.75
CA GLN A 155 -5.79 6.81 22.37
C GLN A 155 -7.01 6.49 23.25
N GLN A 156 -7.79 7.51 23.62
CA GLN A 156 -9.06 7.34 24.34
C GLN A 156 -10.26 7.12 23.40
N GLN A 157 -10.07 7.28 22.08
CA GLN A 157 -11.17 7.18 21.12
C GLN A 157 -11.40 5.72 20.70
N PRO A 158 -12.67 5.30 20.55
CA PRO A 158 -13.00 3.91 20.24
C PRO A 158 -12.50 3.47 18.85
N TRP A 159 -12.29 4.42 17.95
CA TRP A 159 -11.84 4.21 16.57
C TRP A 159 -10.32 4.28 16.39
N CYS A 160 -9.57 4.61 17.44
CA CYS A 160 -8.12 4.78 17.37
C CYS A 160 -7.42 3.42 17.30
N GLY A 161 -6.67 3.20 16.23
CA GLY A 161 -5.75 2.08 16.08
C GLY A 161 -4.32 2.48 16.46
N PRO A 162 -3.30 1.86 15.84
CA PRO A 162 -1.91 2.21 16.08
C PRO A 162 -1.60 3.70 15.84
N VAL A 163 -0.89 4.30 16.78
CA VAL A 163 -0.35 5.67 16.69
C VAL A 163 1.17 5.59 16.65
N LEU A 164 1.78 6.32 15.71
CA LEU A 164 3.23 6.39 15.55
C LEU A 164 3.70 7.85 15.61
N THR A 165 4.77 8.10 16.36
CA THR A 165 5.44 9.40 16.43
C THR A 165 6.94 9.22 16.27
N ARG A 166 7.72 10.29 16.14
CA ARG A 166 9.18 10.16 15.95
C ARG A 166 9.93 9.72 17.20
N ASN A 167 9.51 10.21 18.37
CA ASN A 167 10.14 9.86 19.64
C ASN A 167 9.59 8.55 20.24
N GLY A 168 8.39 8.11 19.83
CA GLY A 168 7.72 6.95 20.39
C GLY A 168 7.25 7.16 21.83
N GLU A 169 7.03 8.42 22.25
CA GLU A 169 6.53 8.70 23.59
C GLU A 169 5.04 8.33 23.66
N LYS A 170 4.73 7.28 24.44
CA LYS A 170 3.39 6.68 24.52
C LYS A 170 2.85 6.20 23.17
N SER A 171 3.70 5.91 22.20
CA SER A 171 3.30 5.48 20.86
C SER A 171 4.36 4.57 20.25
N LEU A 172 4.04 3.91 19.14
CA LEU A 172 5.07 3.30 18.31
C LEU A 172 5.94 4.40 17.67
N LYS A 173 7.09 4.01 17.11
CA LYS A 173 7.95 4.95 16.39
C LYS A 173 7.73 4.91 14.88
N LEU A 174 7.77 6.06 14.23
CA LEU A 174 7.70 6.16 12.76
C LEU A 174 8.77 5.30 12.06
N GLU A 175 9.98 5.23 12.61
CA GLU A 175 11.09 4.43 12.05
C GLU A 175 10.73 2.93 11.95
N MET A 176 9.92 2.40 12.87
CA MET A 176 9.52 0.99 12.90
C MET A 176 8.63 0.61 11.69
N ALA A 177 7.98 1.60 11.08
CA ALA A 177 7.16 1.42 9.88
C ALA A 177 7.80 2.00 8.62
N GLY A 178 9.08 2.39 8.67
CA GLY A 178 9.78 3.00 7.53
C GLY A 178 9.32 4.42 7.21
N LEU A 179 8.66 5.11 8.15
CA LEU A 179 8.06 6.43 7.95
C LEU A 179 8.91 7.59 8.48
N ASP A 180 10.12 7.37 9.01
CA ASP A 180 10.93 8.47 9.54
C ASP A 180 11.58 9.30 8.42
N HIS A 181 10.80 10.25 7.91
CA HIS A 181 11.20 11.17 6.84
C HIS A 181 10.89 12.61 7.25
N PRO A 182 11.63 13.64 6.76
CA PRO A 182 11.33 15.05 7.06
C PRO A 182 9.94 15.54 6.65
N ARG A 183 9.23 14.81 5.78
CA ARG A 183 7.85 15.09 5.38
C ARG A 183 6.81 14.26 6.12
N ALA A 184 7.23 13.34 6.99
CA ALA A 184 6.29 12.53 7.74
C ALA A 184 5.50 13.39 8.73
N PRO A 185 4.24 13.03 9.01
CA PRO A 185 3.47 13.72 10.03
C PRO A 185 4.17 13.64 11.39
N ASP A 186 3.81 14.54 12.31
CA ASP A 186 4.26 14.45 13.70
C ASP A 186 3.60 13.27 14.42
N ILE A 187 2.37 12.93 13.98
CA ILE A 187 1.58 11.81 14.47
C ILE A 187 1.01 11.07 13.26
N ALA A 188 1.51 9.88 12.96
CA ALA A 188 0.81 8.97 12.04
C ALA A 188 -0.27 8.21 12.81
N LEU A 189 -1.46 8.15 12.24
CA LEU A 189 -2.63 7.55 12.85
C LEU A 189 -3.20 6.49 11.90
N VAL A 190 -3.26 5.26 12.39
CA VAL A 190 -3.98 4.17 11.76
C VAL A 190 -5.32 4.01 12.48
N LEU A 191 -6.40 3.99 11.72
CA LEU A 191 -7.74 3.74 12.27
C LEU A 191 -7.94 2.25 12.51
N LYS A 192 -8.80 1.89 13.46
CA LYS A 192 -9.04 0.48 13.76
C LYS A 192 -9.54 -0.29 12.53
N SER A 193 -8.96 -1.46 12.35
CA SER A 193 -9.41 -2.49 11.43
C SER A 193 -9.95 -3.72 12.17
N ASN A 194 -10.65 -4.59 11.46
CA ASN A 194 -11.12 -5.88 11.94
C ASN A 194 -11.04 -6.91 10.82
N ASP A 195 -11.26 -8.18 11.17
CA ASP A 195 -11.19 -9.31 10.25
C ASP A 195 -12.58 -9.86 9.86
N LEU A 196 -13.64 -9.06 10.07
CA LEU A 196 -15.01 -9.45 9.74
C LEU A 196 -15.18 -9.57 8.23
N GLU A 197 -16.12 -10.42 7.83
CA GLU A 197 -16.52 -10.57 6.43
C GLU A 197 -17.53 -9.49 6.04
N ASN A 198 -17.38 -8.97 4.82
CA ASN A 198 -18.38 -8.12 4.18
C ASN A 198 -19.54 -8.95 3.59
N GLU A 199 -20.51 -8.29 2.96
CA GLU A 199 -21.69 -8.97 2.38
C GLU A 199 -21.37 -9.98 1.25
N TYR A 200 -20.16 -9.90 0.68
CA TYR A 200 -19.65 -10.79 -0.36
C TYR A 200 -18.72 -11.89 0.19
N GLY A 201 -18.55 -11.99 1.51
CA GLY A 201 -17.68 -12.98 2.16
C GLY A 201 -16.19 -12.64 2.11
N ILE A 202 -15.83 -11.40 1.78
CA ILE A 202 -14.43 -10.95 1.80
C ILE A 202 -14.09 -10.46 3.21
N ARG A 203 -13.05 -11.04 3.82
CA ARG A 203 -12.55 -10.63 5.15
C ARG A 203 -11.82 -9.30 5.06
N GLY A 204 -11.91 -8.53 6.15
CA GLY A 204 -11.17 -7.28 6.31
C GLY A 204 -12.09 -6.08 6.30
N GLY A 205 -12.11 -5.38 7.43
CA GLY A 205 -12.92 -4.20 7.66
C GLY A 205 -12.11 -3.07 8.27
N CYS A 206 -12.46 -1.82 7.99
CA CYS A 206 -11.81 -0.66 8.58
C CYS A 206 -12.80 0.46 8.92
N MET A 207 -12.42 1.25 9.93
CA MET A 207 -12.98 2.58 10.12
C MET A 207 -12.28 3.57 9.18
N ASN A 208 -12.95 4.66 8.84
CA ASN A 208 -12.43 5.62 7.87
C ASN A 208 -12.62 7.07 8.33
N ASN A 209 -11.84 7.96 7.70
CA ASN A 209 -11.99 9.41 7.82
C ASN A 209 -12.24 10.08 6.45
N SER A 210 -12.62 9.30 5.42
CA SER A 210 -12.83 9.82 4.07
C SER A 210 -14.30 10.19 3.88
N SER A 211 -14.58 11.40 3.43
CA SER A 211 -15.93 11.78 2.96
C SER A 211 -16.19 11.40 1.51
N PHE A 212 -15.22 10.77 0.84
CA PHE A 212 -15.24 10.49 -0.59
C PHE A 212 -15.67 9.05 -0.91
N TYR A 213 -15.28 8.09 -0.05
CA TYR A 213 -15.57 6.67 -0.25
C TYR A 213 -16.80 6.24 0.56
N PRO A 214 -17.74 5.48 -0.03
CA PRO A 214 -18.96 5.07 0.65
C PRO A 214 -18.72 3.92 1.64
N VAL A 215 -19.63 3.76 2.60
CA VAL A 215 -19.74 2.53 3.40
C VAL A 215 -19.99 1.34 2.48
N GLY A 216 -19.29 0.23 2.74
CA GLY A 216 -19.27 -0.96 1.86
C GLY A 216 -18.29 -0.85 0.69
N GLY A 217 -17.78 0.34 0.40
CA GLY A 217 -16.63 0.55 -0.48
C GLY A 217 -15.33 0.04 0.15
N GLY A 218 -14.23 0.18 -0.58
CA GLY A 218 -12.90 -0.20 -0.14
C GLY A 218 -12.02 0.98 0.30
N LEU A 219 -11.04 0.70 1.16
CA LEU A 219 -10.02 1.66 1.60
C LEU A 219 -8.71 0.93 1.91
N HIS A 220 -7.60 1.65 1.89
CA HIS A 220 -6.27 1.15 2.25
C HIS A 220 -5.44 2.24 2.93
N GLY A 221 -4.23 1.88 3.36
CA GLY A 221 -3.25 2.79 3.98
C GLY A 221 -3.10 2.58 5.50
N GLY A 222 -3.72 1.55 6.05
CA GLY A 222 -3.55 1.12 7.42
C GLY A 222 -2.46 0.06 7.59
N LEU A 223 -2.58 -0.74 8.64
CA LEU A 223 -1.63 -1.78 9.03
C LEU A 223 -2.32 -3.14 9.21
N ASN A 224 -3.50 -3.38 8.64
CA ASN A 224 -4.07 -4.74 8.68
C ASN A 224 -3.26 -5.68 7.78
N ALA A 225 -3.08 -6.94 8.19
CA ALA A 225 -2.37 -7.93 7.39
C ALA A 225 -2.96 -8.07 5.97
N LEU A 226 -4.29 -7.99 5.84
CA LEU A 226 -4.99 -8.19 4.56
C LEU A 226 -4.82 -7.03 3.58
N GLU A 227 -4.54 -5.81 4.05
CA GLU A 227 -4.23 -4.67 3.16
C GLU A 227 -2.74 -4.54 2.87
N LEU A 228 -1.87 -5.03 3.77
CA LEU A 228 -0.42 -5.05 3.58
C LEU A 228 0.03 -6.17 2.64
N GLN A 229 -0.70 -7.28 2.60
CA GLN A 229 -0.42 -8.37 1.66
C GLN A 229 -0.89 -8.00 0.24
N SER A 230 0.08 -7.76 -0.65
CA SER A 230 -0.17 -7.44 -2.05
C SER A 230 0.29 -8.55 -3.01
N TRP A 231 -0.23 -8.52 -4.24
CA TRP A 231 0.11 -9.47 -5.29
C TRP A 231 1.52 -9.23 -5.84
N MET A 232 2.26 -10.30 -6.14
CA MET A 232 3.43 -10.25 -7.01
C MET A 232 3.62 -11.59 -7.74
N ALA A 233 3.91 -11.53 -9.03
CA ALA A 233 4.31 -12.68 -9.84
C ALA A 233 5.26 -12.26 -10.94
N ALA A 234 6.22 -13.12 -11.26
CA ALA A 234 7.20 -12.89 -12.31
C ALA A 234 7.18 -14.02 -13.36
N ARG A 235 7.49 -13.67 -14.61
CA ARG A 235 7.59 -14.61 -15.74
C ARG A 235 8.68 -14.16 -16.69
N GLY A 236 9.43 -15.12 -17.21
CA GLY A 236 10.49 -14.92 -18.20
C GLY A 236 11.56 -15.99 -18.01
N ASP A 237 12.55 -16.04 -18.89
CA ASP A 237 13.65 -17.01 -18.79
C ASP A 237 14.64 -16.70 -17.65
N CYS A 238 14.69 -15.45 -17.18
CA CYS A 238 15.48 -15.08 -16.01
C CYS A 238 14.89 -15.59 -14.69
N PHE A 239 13.62 -16.01 -14.67
CA PHE A 239 12.91 -16.43 -13.45
C PHE A 239 12.69 -17.94 -13.40
N GLN A 240 12.73 -18.48 -12.17
CA GLN A 240 12.43 -19.88 -11.92
C GLN A 240 10.97 -20.17 -12.28
N SER A 241 10.76 -21.28 -13.00
CA SER A 241 9.41 -21.76 -13.32
C SER A 241 8.83 -22.58 -12.16
N GLU A 242 7.51 -22.50 -11.97
CA GLU A 242 6.78 -23.26 -10.94
C GLU A 242 7.32 -23.07 -9.51
N CYS A 243 7.83 -21.86 -9.23
CA CYS A 243 8.40 -21.49 -7.94
C CYS A 243 7.47 -20.55 -7.16
N GLU A 244 7.43 -20.73 -5.84
CA GLU A 244 6.80 -19.81 -4.90
C GLU A 244 7.83 -19.48 -3.81
N SER A 245 8.23 -18.21 -3.70
CA SER A 245 9.10 -17.76 -2.62
C SER A 245 8.35 -17.81 -1.29
N LYS A 246 9.01 -18.31 -0.24
CA LYS A 246 8.52 -18.25 1.15
C LYS A 246 9.18 -17.13 1.95
N LEU A 247 10.03 -16.33 1.32
CA LEU A 247 10.64 -15.16 1.95
C LEU A 247 9.70 -13.96 1.80
N SER A 248 9.63 -13.13 2.85
CA SER A 248 8.96 -11.84 2.72
C SER A 248 9.69 -10.97 1.70
N SER A 249 8.90 -10.24 0.92
CA SER A 249 9.33 -9.30 -0.12
C SER A 249 8.38 -8.12 -0.16
N GLY A 250 8.83 -7.00 -0.72
CA GLY A 250 8.01 -5.81 -0.87
C GLY A 250 8.27 -5.09 -2.19
N ILE A 251 7.44 -4.09 -2.49
CA ILE A 251 7.55 -3.27 -3.72
C ILE A 251 8.94 -2.64 -3.89
N VAL A 252 9.62 -2.35 -2.77
CA VAL A 252 10.98 -1.79 -2.74
C VAL A 252 12.03 -2.72 -3.38
N ASP A 253 11.75 -4.02 -3.45
CA ASP A 253 12.66 -5.04 -4.01
C ASP A 253 12.56 -5.15 -5.54
N ILE A 254 11.55 -4.54 -6.16
CA ILE A 254 11.32 -4.61 -7.60
C ILE A 254 12.43 -3.88 -8.37
N LEU A 255 12.76 -2.65 -7.97
CA LEU A 255 13.82 -1.86 -8.62
C LEU A 255 15.19 -2.55 -8.61
N PRO A 256 15.76 -2.96 -7.47
CA PRO A 256 17.07 -3.63 -7.46
C PRO A 256 17.04 -4.95 -8.24
N THR A 257 15.92 -5.67 -8.24
CA THR A 257 15.75 -6.88 -9.06
C THR A 257 15.80 -6.56 -10.56
N ILE A 258 15.09 -5.52 -11.03
CA ILE A 258 15.16 -5.09 -12.44
C ILE A 258 16.57 -4.64 -12.81
N LEU A 259 17.24 -3.85 -11.97
CA LEU A 259 18.61 -3.40 -12.23
C LEU A 259 19.58 -4.58 -12.35
N HIS A 260 19.44 -5.58 -11.48
CA HIS A 260 20.23 -6.80 -11.53
C HIS A 260 20.02 -7.57 -12.84
N LEU A 261 18.77 -7.74 -13.31
CA LEU A 261 18.45 -8.41 -14.57
C LEU A 261 18.98 -7.68 -15.81
N LEU A 262 19.18 -6.37 -15.71
CA LEU A 262 19.73 -5.53 -16.78
C LEU A 262 21.26 -5.36 -16.69
N ASP A 263 21.93 -6.08 -15.80
CA ASP A 263 23.36 -5.90 -15.48
C ASP A 263 23.74 -4.46 -15.11
N VAL A 264 22.82 -3.72 -14.49
CA VAL A 264 23.03 -2.37 -13.98
C VAL A 264 23.36 -2.42 -12.49
N PRO A 265 24.46 -1.78 -12.02
CA PRO A 265 24.79 -1.74 -10.61
C PRO A 265 23.67 -1.10 -9.77
N VAL A 266 23.25 -1.78 -8.70
CA VAL A 266 22.29 -1.24 -7.74
C VAL A 266 22.94 -0.11 -6.93
N PRO A 267 22.41 1.13 -6.95
CA PRO A 267 22.95 2.21 -6.14
C PRO A 267 22.81 1.93 -4.64
N GLU A 268 23.79 2.35 -3.83
CA GLU A 268 23.80 2.13 -2.37
C GLU A 268 22.59 2.73 -1.62
N HIS A 269 21.90 3.71 -2.20
CA HIS A 269 20.72 4.34 -1.59
C HIS A 269 19.42 3.58 -1.87
N VAL A 270 19.44 2.53 -2.69
CA VAL A 270 18.27 1.66 -2.91
C VAL A 270 18.10 0.77 -1.68
N GLN A 271 16.91 0.78 -1.10
CA GLN A 271 16.63 0.15 0.19
C GLN A 271 16.18 -1.31 0.08
N GLY A 272 15.65 -1.70 -1.08
CA GLY A 272 15.24 -3.09 -1.33
C GLY A 272 16.42 -3.99 -1.66
N ARG A 273 16.15 -5.29 -1.65
CA ARG A 273 17.10 -6.34 -2.06
C ARG A 273 16.77 -6.88 -3.42
N VAL A 274 17.77 -7.48 -4.07
CA VAL A 274 17.50 -8.33 -5.23
C VAL A 274 16.79 -9.60 -4.76
N LEU A 275 15.68 -9.95 -5.41
CA LEU A 275 14.92 -11.19 -5.15
C LEU A 275 15.61 -12.39 -5.80
N HIS A 276 16.81 -12.74 -5.31
CA HIS A 276 17.60 -13.84 -5.85
C HIS A 276 16.86 -15.18 -5.81
N GLU A 277 15.99 -15.40 -4.82
CA GLU A 277 15.27 -16.65 -4.64
C GLU A 277 14.28 -16.99 -5.76
N ILE A 278 13.90 -16.02 -6.60
CA ILE A 278 13.04 -16.26 -7.77
C ILE A 278 13.81 -16.28 -9.10
N ILE A 279 15.11 -15.98 -9.10
CA ILE A 279 15.95 -15.91 -10.31
C ILE A 279 16.54 -17.29 -10.64
N SER A 280 16.56 -17.66 -11.92
CA SER A 280 17.01 -19.00 -12.39
C SER A 280 18.49 -19.28 -12.15
N GLU A 281 19.35 -18.26 -12.26
CA GLU A 281 20.81 -18.41 -12.17
C GLU A 281 21.39 -18.20 -10.75
N SER A 282 20.54 -17.99 -9.74
CA SER A 282 20.94 -17.54 -8.39
C SER A 282 21.58 -18.62 -7.49
N SER A 283 22.16 -19.66 -8.09
CA SER A 283 22.65 -20.89 -7.43
C SER A 283 23.68 -20.71 -6.30
N GLU A 284 24.17 -19.49 -6.04
CA GLU A 284 25.15 -19.18 -5.00
C GLU A 284 24.71 -18.15 -3.95
N CYS A 285 23.46 -17.67 -3.96
CA CYS A 285 23.02 -16.69 -2.95
C CYS A 285 22.60 -17.35 -1.64
N SER A 286 23.29 -16.99 -0.55
CA SER A 286 22.87 -17.35 0.80
C SER A 286 21.52 -16.71 1.11
N ILE A 287 20.51 -17.52 1.41
CA ILE A 287 19.22 -17.04 1.89
C ILE A 287 19.45 -16.29 3.22
N PRO A 288 19.07 -15.00 3.33
CA PRO A 288 19.22 -14.27 4.58
C PRO A 288 18.40 -14.88 5.70
N GLU A 289 18.83 -14.68 6.95
CA GLU A 289 18.04 -15.09 8.11
C GLU A 289 16.71 -14.31 8.12
N MET A 290 15.60 -15.05 8.18
CA MET A 290 14.25 -14.50 8.28
C MET A 290 13.70 -14.74 9.67
N LYS A 291 13.24 -13.68 10.35
CA LYS A 291 12.59 -13.79 11.64
C LYS A 291 11.47 -12.77 11.77
N ARG A 292 10.46 -13.12 12.56
CA ARG A 292 9.34 -12.21 12.86
C ARG A 292 9.59 -11.51 14.19
N VAL A 293 9.41 -10.20 14.22
CA VAL A 293 9.63 -9.32 15.37
C VAL A 293 8.37 -8.54 15.65
N THR A 294 8.03 -8.40 16.93
CA THR A 294 6.90 -7.58 17.38
C THR A 294 7.43 -6.41 18.19
N HIS A 295 7.16 -5.20 17.71
CA HIS A 295 7.35 -3.96 18.46
C HIS A 295 6.09 -3.65 19.24
N GLU A 296 6.26 -3.19 20.48
CA GLU A 296 5.13 -2.84 21.35
C GLU A 296 5.35 -1.45 21.96
N ALA A 297 4.26 -0.71 22.16
CA ALA A 297 4.27 0.56 22.86
C ALA A 297 3.07 0.68 23.80
N GLN A 298 3.35 0.97 25.07
CA GLN A 298 2.33 1.33 26.05
C GLN A 298 1.94 2.80 25.88
N GLY A 299 0.66 3.06 25.69
CA GLY A 299 0.11 4.42 25.58
C GLY A 299 -0.52 4.93 26.88
N ALA A 300 -1.51 5.81 26.74
CA ALA A 300 -2.31 6.30 27.85
C ALA A 300 -3.33 5.26 28.32
N GLY A 301 -3.45 5.10 29.65
CA GLY A 301 -4.36 4.10 30.25
C GLY A 301 -4.01 2.69 29.81
N ASP A 302 -5.00 1.93 29.37
CA ASP A 302 -4.86 0.54 28.94
C ASP A 302 -4.53 0.39 27.45
N TYR A 303 -4.24 1.49 26.74
CA TYR A 303 -3.85 1.44 25.33
C TYR A 303 -2.50 0.74 25.16
N GLN A 304 -2.47 -0.31 24.35
CA GLN A 304 -1.23 -0.98 23.93
C GLN A 304 -1.25 -1.18 22.42
N ALA A 305 -0.29 -0.56 21.72
CA ALA A 305 -0.11 -0.76 20.28
C ALA A 305 0.97 -1.80 20.01
N LYS A 306 0.74 -2.61 18.98
CA LYS A 306 1.68 -3.61 18.48
C LYS A 306 1.90 -3.44 16.98
N LEU A 307 3.13 -3.67 16.53
CA LEU A 307 3.51 -3.74 15.13
C LEU A 307 4.39 -4.96 14.93
N GLU A 308 3.94 -5.88 14.07
CA GLU A 308 4.68 -7.03 13.64
C GLU A 308 5.36 -6.75 12.30
N VAL A 309 6.64 -7.08 12.22
CA VAL A 309 7.47 -6.99 11.03
C VAL A 309 8.23 -8.29 10.83
N THR A 310 8.53 -8.61 9.57
CA THR A 310 9.51 -9.62 9.23
C THR A 310 10.85 -8.94 8.97
N GLU A 311 11.88 -9.31 9.71
CA GLU A 311 13.27 -8.94 9.43
C GLU A 311 13.90 -10.04 8.57
N LEU A 312 14.53 -9.64 7.46
CA LEU A 312 15.22 -10.51 6.51
C LEU A 312 16.59 -9.91 6.18
N GLY A 313 17.63 -10.40 6.86
CA GLY A 313 18.94 -9.76 6.83
C GLY A 313 18.88 -8.33 7.39
N GLU A 314 19.20 -7.34 6.57
CA GLU A 314 19.13 -5.90 6.92
C GLU A 314 17.81 -5.23 6.50
N HIS A 315 16.92 -5.97 5.84
CA HIS A 315 15.63 -5.47 5.35
C HIS A 315 14.52 -5.83 6.33
N PHE A 316 13.44 -5.06 6.30
CA PHE A 316 12.22 -5.40 7.04
C PHE A 316 10.97 -5.17 6.19
N TYR A 317 9.92 -5.94 6.50
CA TYR A 317 8.63 -5.91 5.83
C TYR A 317 7.52 -5.82 6.87
N LEU A 318 6.55 -4.93 6.65
CA LEU A 318 5.40 -4.78 7.54
C LEU A 318 4.46 -5.98 7.38
N GLU A 319 4.10 -6.61 8.49
CA GLU A 319 3.17 -7.75 8.49
C GLU A 319 1.78 -7.33 8.97
N GLN A 320 1.71 -6.62 10.10
CA GLN A 320 0.45 -6.11 10.66
C GLN A 320 0.70 -5.19 11.86
N GLY A 321 -0.25 -4.31 12.16
CA GLY A 321 -0.27 -3.47 13.34
C GLY A 321 -1.68 -3.37 13.92
N TRP A 322 -1.80 -3.44 15.24
CA TRP A 322 -3.09 -3.42 15.94
C TRP A 322 -2.95 -2.82 17.32
N VAL A 323 -4.09 -2.60 17.97
CA VAL A 323 -4.17 -2.21 19.39
C VAL A 323 -4.85 -3.32 20.16
N GLU A 324 -4.32 -3.66 21.33
CA GLU A 324 -5.01 -4.55 22.25
C GLU A 324 -6.03 -3.73 23.04
N GLU A 325 -7.28 -4.19 23.06
CA GLU A 325 -8.28 -3.62 23.96
C GLU A 325 -8.03 -4.21 25.35
N GLY A 326 -7.80 -3.34 26.34
CA GLY A 326 -7.76 -3.76 27.73
C GLY A 326 -9.03 -4.55 28.04
N LEU A 327 -8.89 -5.77 28.55
CA LEU A 327 -9.99 -6.59 29.03
C LEU A 327 -10.80 -5.77 30.05
N GLN A 328 -11.93 -5.19 29.64
CA GLN A 328 -12.95 -4.68 30.56
C GLN A 328 -13.80 -5.83 31.08
#